data_AF-Q89GL9-F1
#
_entry.id   AF-Q89GL9-F1
#
_cell.length_a   1.000
_cell.length_b   1.000
_cell.length_c   1.000
_cell.angle_alpha   90.00
_cell.angle_beta   90.00
_cell.angle_gamma   90.00
#
_symmetry.space_group_name_H-M   'P 1'
#
loop_
_entity.id
_entity.type
_entity.pdbx_description
1 polymer ?
#
loop_
_entity_poly.entity_id
_entity_poly.type
_entity_poly.pdbx_seq_one_letter_code
_entity_poly.pdbx_strand_id
1 'polypeptide(L)'
;MSEMSFSTDIVRWRYKLLPDHVIGEVLTKKWVDSAIPFLALALLVFGLGPFVPHFFEWTTLGNLARQFAEFGLIVLGLTIVMMSGGIDLSVGSVFALSVLMSLIGMNVEGWSAGTGLIATLAVGASCGALNGLLVGYVRMRAFLTTLVTLIIFRSLFEIVFPEFSTAIVTNMSDSAAFEYLGTANIGLAPVSFLITAAIAIGVHVVLSRTRYGWHLLAVGGARRSAYNAGINVRWTIFSAYVCCSTLVALSGFLFASRIGSAASDVGAGLELQALTATVLGGISLGGGRGTVSKAIMGAVFVLLLSNSFLALAISGPGADLVLGLILVAAVFLDVRWVKNRHKLLRSVYISPAYARMPDPIPTDLGAGAMAPNDRLRDVGVIGLGILEGAEDVIFDRHDNLYTGSRHGDIARWLPPDYQRWEVLAHIGGSPLGMALDRQGHLNICVAGMGLYQVEMNGTVRRLTAETNRSLLSIIDDSNMKLADDLDIAPDGTIYFSEATTRFEMHDWYSDALESRGNGRIIRYDPKTRRTRTVLKNLVFPNGICMSYDNESLLFAESWACRISRYYFDGPKKGEVEVVIPNLPGYPDNINRASDGCSGWP
;
A
#
# COMPACT_ATOMS: atom_id res chain seq x y z
N MET A 1 -20.05 -21.00 39.15
CA MET A 1 -19.06 -21.36 38.11
C MET A 1 -19.73 -22.39 37.21
N SER A 2 -20.40 -21.96 36.13
CA SER A 2 -21.00 -22.89 35.16
C SER A 2 -19.90 -23.49 34.30
N GLU A 3 -19.87 -24.81 34.17
CA GLU A 3 -18.97 -25.54 33.26
C GLU A 3 -19.04 -24.91 31.86
N MET A 4 -17.97 -24.23 31.46
CA MET A 4 -17.83 -23.79 30.08
C MET A 4 -17.55 -25.03 29.23
N SER A 5 -18.31 -25.21 28.15
CA SER A 5 -18.06 -26.28 27.19
C SER A 5 -16.66 -26.14 26.59
N PHE A 6 -15.93 -27.24 26.46
CA PHE A 6 -14.62 -27.32 25.80
C PHE A 6 -14.59 -26.61 24.41
N SER A 7 -15.73 -26.60 23.71
CA SER A 7 -15.93 -25.85 22.47
C SER A 7 -15.76 -24.33 22.64
N THR A 8 -16.32 -23.76 23.71
CA THR A 8 -16.23 -22.33 24.02
C THR A 8 -14.81 -21.92 24.38
N ASP A 9 -14.08 -22.79 25.09
CA ASP A 9 -12.67 -22.54 25.39
C ASP A 9 -11.79 -22.56 24.13
N ILE A 10 -11.98 -23.52 23.22
CA ILE A 10 -11.26 -23.55 21.94
C ILE A 10 -11.51 -22.27 21.13
N VAL A 11 -12.76 -21.81 21.05
CA VAL A 11 -13.11 -20.56 20.36
C VAL A 11 -12.42 -19.36 21.01
N ARG A 12 -12.44 -19.27 22.34
CA ARG A 12 -11.74 -18.22 23.09
C ARG A 12 -10.23 -18.25 22.86
N TRP A 13 -9.61 -19.43 22.87
CA TRP A 13 -8.19 -19.62 22.60
C TRP A 13 -7.83 -19.20 21.17
N ARG A 14 -8.66 -19.56 20.19
CA ARG A 14 -8.48 -19.16 18.77
C ARG A 14 -8.42 -17.63 18.64
N TYR A 15 -9.42 -16.90 19.17
CA TYR A 15 -9.49 -15.44 19.07
C TYR A 15 -8.42 -14.68 19.86
N LYS A 16 -7.84 -15.32 20.89
CA LYS A 16 -6.78 -14.74 21.72
C LYS A 16 -5.38 -15.01 21.17
N LEU A 17 -5.13 -16.19 20.58
CA LEU A 17 -3.82 -16.61 20.11
C LEU A 17 -3.55 -16.28 18.63
N LEU A 18 -4.57 -16.34 17.77
CA LEU A 18 -4.38 -16.06 16.34
C LEU A 18 -4.54 -14.56 16.09
N PRO A 19 -3.49 -13.87 15.63
CA PRO A 19 -3.54 -12.45 15.36
C PRO A 19 -4.11 -12.22 13.95
N ASP A 20 -5.34 -12.66 13.70
CA ASP A 20 -5.97 -12.55 12.37
C ASP A 20 -5.98 -11.09 11.88
N HIS A 21 -6.18 -10.12 12.78
CA HIS A 21 -6.05 -8.68 12.50
C HIS A 21 -4.68 -8.30 11.93
N VAL A 22 -3.57 -8.83 12.47
CA VAL A 22 -2.20 -8.56 11.98
C VAL A 22 -2.05 -9.04 10.54
N ILE A 23 -2.59 -10.22 10.21
CA ILE A 23 -2.57 -10.73 8.84
C ILE A 23 -3.34 -9.78 7.92
N GLY A 24 -4.52 -9.31 8.36
CA GLY A 24 -5.30 -8.30 7.64
C GLY A 24 -4.51 -7.03 7.39
N GLU A 25 -3.92 -6.45 8.44
CA GLU A 25 -3.10 -5.24 8.39
C GLU A 25 -1.89 -5.39 7.47
N VAL A 26 -1.16 -6.51 7.53
CA VAL A 26 -0.05 -6.80 6.62
C VAL A 26 -0.55 -6.84 5.19
N LEU A 27 -1.60 -7.60 4.89
CA LEU A 27 -2.16 -7.76 3.54
C LEU A 27 -2.63 -6.43 2.92
N THR A 28 -3.00 -5.43 3.74
CA THR A 28 -3.33 -4.08 3.22
C THR A 28 -2.12 -3.35 2.65
N LYS A 29 -0.89 -3.71 3.06
CA LYS A 29 0.32 -3.01 2.63
C LYS A 29 0.71 -3.37 1.21
N LYS A 30 1.06 -2.34 0.43
CA LYS A 30 1.50 -2.47 -0.97
C LYS A 30 2.77 -3.31 -1.15
N TRP A 31 3.66 -3.36 -0.14
CA TRP A 31 4.91 -4.12 -0.23
C TRP A 31 4.68 -5.64 -0.18
N VAL A 32 3.53 -6.11 0.33
CA VAL A 32 3.21 -7.55 0.35
C VAL A 32 3.16 -8.14 -1.05
N ASP A 33 2.78 -7.35 -2.05
CA ASP A 33 2.79 -7.77 -3.45
C ASP A 33 4.20 -8.11 -3.96
N SER A 34 5.26 -7.74 -3.23
CA SER A 34 6.65 -8.10 -3.51
C SER A 34 7.19 -9.19 -2.57
N ALA A 35 6.44 -9.58 -1.53
CA ALA A 35 6.87 -10.60 -0.58
C ALA A 35 6.91 -12.00 -1.22
N ILE A 36 5.92 -12.33 -2.06
CA ILE A 36 5.85 -13.62 -2.77
C ILE A 36 7.09 -13.86 -3.65
N PRO A 37 7.45 -12.97 -4.60
CA PRO A 37 8.64 -13.17 -5.44
C PRO A 37 9.94 -13.16 -4.62
N PHE A 38 10.01 -12.35 -3.55
CA PHE A 38 11.16 -12.33 -2.65
C PHE A 38 11.33 -13.67 -1.93
N LEU A 39 10.26 -14.23 -1.36
CA LEU A 39 10.29 -15.53 -0.69
C LEU A 39 10.63 -16.66 -1.67
N ALA A 40 10.10 -16.63 -2.89
CA ALA A 40 10.46 -17.59 -3.92
C ALA A 40 11.96 -17.54 -4.26
N LEU A 41 12.51 -16.33 -4.44
CA LEU A 41 13.94 -16.13 -4.67
C LEU A 41 14.79 -16.59 -3.48
N ALA A 42 14.41 -16.26 -2.25
CA ALA A 42 15.11 -16.72 -1.05
C ALA A 42 15.10 -18.25 -0.96
N LEU A 43 13.96 -18.89 -1.22
CA LEU A 43 13.84 -20.35 -1.23
C LEU A 43 14.71 -20.98 -2.31
N LEU A 44 14.83 -20.37 -3.49
CA LEU A 44 15.75 -20.82 -4.52
C LEU A 44 17.22 -20.71 -4.08
N VAL A 45 17.64 -19.56 -3.55
CA VAL A 45 19.02 -19.32 -3.13
C VAL A 45 19.43 -20.24 -1.97
N PHE A 46 18.60 -20.34 -0.92
CA PHE A 46 18.93 -21.15 0.26
C PHE A 46 18.62 -22.64 0.07
N GLY A 47 17.61 -22.97 -0.74
CA GLY A 47 17.23 -24.35 -1.01
C GLY A 47 18.13 -25.02 -2.03
N LEU A 48 18.51 -24.32 -3.10
CA LEU A 48 19.26 -24.90 -4.22
C LEU A 48 20.76 -24.56 -4.18
N GLY A 49 21.12 -23.37 -3.67
CA GLY A 49 22.51 -22.91 -3.59
C GLY A 49 23.50 -23.89 -2.94
N PRO A 50 23.16 -24.58 -1.83
CA PRO A 50 24.07 -25.56 -1.22
C PRO A 50 24.38 -26.79 -2.08
N PHE A 51 23.51 -27.11 -3.05
CA PHE A 51 23.66 -28.28 -3.93
C PHE A 51 24.39 -27.96 -5.24
N VAL A 52 24.55 -26.68 -5.57
CA VAL A 52 25.22 -26.25 -6.79
C VAL A 52 26.70 -26.00 -6.53
N PRO A 53 27.62 -26.66 -7.26
CA PRO A 53 29.05 -26.43 -7.12
C PRO A 53 29.42 -24.97 -7.35
N HIS A 54 30.33 -24.43 -6.53
CA HIS A 54 30.88 -23.08 -6.68
C HIS A 54 29.86 -21.93 -6.69
N PHE A 55 28.62 -22.18 -6.23
CA PHE A 55 27.50 -21.22 -6.33
C PHE A 55 27.80 -19.86 -5.67
N PHE A 56 28.45 -19.88 -4.50
CA PHE A 56 28.77 -18.68 -3.72
C PHE A 56 30.18 -18.14 -3.97
N GLU A 57 30.91 -18.67 -4.97
CA GLU A 57 32.25 -18.18 -5.29
C GLU A 57 32.22 -16.84 -6.03
N TRP A 58 33.20 -15.98 -5.74
CA TRP A 58 33.29 -14.65 -6.33
C TRP A 58 33.39 -14.66 -7.87
N THR A 59 34.06 -15.67 -8.43
CA THR A 59 34.17 -15.87 -9.89
C THR A 59 32.81 -16.17 -10.50
N THR A 60 32.06 -17.11 -9.93
CA THR A 60 30.69 -17.47 -10.33
C THR A 60 29.75 -16.28 -10.18
N LEU A 61 29.79 -15.58 -9.05
CA LEU A 61 28.98 -14.40 -8.80
C LEU A 61 29.30 -13.25 -9.76
N GLY A 62 30.58 -13.03 -10.09
CA GLY A 62 31.00 -12.05 -11.09
C GLY A 62 30.50 -12.39 -12.50
N ASN A 63 30.53 -13.66 -12.89
CA ASN A 63 29.98 -14.12 -14.16
C ASN A 63 28.45 -14.00 -14.21
N LEU A 64 27.77 -14.37 -13.14
CA LEU A 64 26.33 -14.17 -12.98
C LEU A 64 25.95 -12.69 -13.05
N ALA A 65 26.73 -11.80 -12.45
CA ALA A 65 26.49 -10.36 -12.52
C ALA A 65 26.59 -9.81 -13.96
N ARG A 66 27.52 -10.33 -14.79
CA ARG A 66 27.59 -9.97 -16.22
C ARG A 66 26.38 -10.49 -17.01
N GLN A 67 26.00 -11.75 -16.80
CA GLN A 67 24.80 -12.30 -17.45
C GLN A 67 23.52 -11.59 -16.99
N PHE A 68 23.44 -11.21 -15.71
CA PHE A 68 22.34 -10.40 -15.18
C PHE A 68 22.31 -9.01 -15.82
N ALA A 69 23.46 -8.41 -16.11
CA ALA A 69 23.49 -7.13 -16.81
C ALA A 69 22.79 -7.21 -18.18
N GLU A 70 23.02 -8.30 -18.91
CA GLU A 70 22.40 -8.59 -20.20
C GLU A 70 20.92 -8.92 -20.03
N PHE A 71 20.60 -9.98 -19.29
CA PHE A 71 19.23 -10.47 -19.15
C PHE A 71 18.32 -9.49 -18.41
N GLY A 72 18.84 -8.79 -17.40
CA GLY A 72 18.12 -7.80 -16.62
C GLY A 72 17.61 -6.64 -17.47
N LEU A 73 18.38 -6.16 -18.45
CA LEU A 73 17.93 -5.10 -19.36
C LEU A 73 16.75 -5.55 -20.23
N ILE A 74 16.77 -6.79 -20.70
CA ILE A 74 15.66 -7.39 -21.47
C ILE A 74 14.41 -7.47 -20.59
N VAL A 75 14.54 -7.97 -19.36
CA VAL A 75 13.44 -8.08 -18.40
C VAL A 75 12.88 -6.70 -18.02
N LEU A 76 13.73 -5.69 -17.84
CA LEU A 76 13.31 -4.30 -17.61
C LEU A 76 12.54 -3.73 -18.81
N GLY A 77 13.01 -3.97 -20.03
CA GLY A 77 12.30 -3.58 -21.25
C GLY A 77 10.91 -4.21 -21.33
N LEU A 78 10.83 -5.53 -21.16
CA LEU A 78 9.56 -6.26 -21.19
C LEU A 78 8.63 -5.82 -20.05
N THR A 79 9.18 -5.47 -18.88
CA THR A 79 8.42 -4.90 -17.75
C THR A 79 7.67 -3.63 -18.15
N ILE A 80 8.32 -2.71 -18.88
CA ILE A 80 7.70 -1.45 -19.33
C ILE A 80 6.51 -1.74 -20.26
N VAL A 81 6.66 -2.67 -21.20
CA VAL A 81 5.58 -3.09 -22.11
C VAL A 81 4.45 -3.76 -21.35
N MET A 82 4.75 -4.69 -20.43
CA MET A 82 3.75 -5.38 -19.62
C MET A 82 2.98 -4.42 -18.72
N MET A 83 3.65 -3.44 -18.11
CA MET A 83 2.98 -2.40 -17.31
C MET A 83 1.96 -1.59 -18.11
N SER A 84 2.20 -1.37 -19.41
CA SER A 84 1.25 -0.72 -20.34
C SER A 84 0.05 -1.62 -20.76
N GLY A 85 0.05 -2.89 -20.34
CA GLY A 85 -0.93 -3.90 -20.76
C GLY A 85 -0.66 -4.47 -22.15
N GLY A 86 0.61 -4.50 -22.58
CA GLY A 86 1.07 -5.16 -23.80
C GLY A 86 1.96 -6.38 -23.49
N ILE A 87 2.35 -7.10 -24.53
CA ILE A 87 3.37 -8.16 -24.48
C ILE A 87 4.26 -7.97 -25.72
N ASP A 88 5.57 -8.08 -25.54
CA ASP A 88 6.52 -8.09 -26.64
C ASP A 88 7.27 -9.43 -26.67
N LEU A 89 6.85 -10.32 -27.57
CA LEU A 89 7.53 -11.58 -27.80
C LEU A 89 8.76 -11.43 -28.70
N SER A 90 8.91 -10.30 -29.41
CA SER A 90 10.01 -10.12 -30.35
C SER A 90 11.36 -9.84 -29.68
N VAL A 91 11.41 -9.72 -28.34
CA VAL A 91 12.62 -9.35 -27.59
C VAL A 91 13.82 -10.27 -27.87
N GLY A 92 13.61 -11.58 -28.06
CA GLY A 92 14.70 -12.49 -28.44
C GLY A 92 15.27 -12.22 -29.84
N SER A 93 14.39 -11.97 -30.81
CA SER A 93 14.79 -11.62 -32.19
C SER A 93 15.43 -10.23 -32.30
N VAL A 94 14.95 -9.25 -31.53
CA VAL A 94 15.55 -7.90 -31.45
C VAL A 94 16.94 -7.99 -30.82
N PHE A 95 17.10 -8.80 -29.78
CA PHE A 95 18.41 -9.08 -29.19
C PHE A 95 19.37 -9.67 -30.23
N ALA A 96 18.95 -10.67 -31.01
CA ALA A 96 19.77 -11.27 -32.05
C ALA A 96 20.22 -10.26 -33.13
N LEU A 97 19.30 -9.43 -33.63
CA LEU A 97 19.63 -8.36 -34.58
C LEU A 97 20.59 -7.32 -33.99
N SER A 98 20.44 -7.03 -32.69
CA SER A 98 21.30 -6.06 -31.99
C SER A 98 22.72 -6.61 -31.78
N VAL A 99 22.84 -7.89 -31.42
CA VAL A 99 24.13 -8.59 -31.35
C VAL A 99 24.80 -8.59 -32.73
N LEU A 100 24.05 -8.94 -33.78
CA LEU A 100 24.55 -8.94 -35.15
C LEU A 100 25.07 -7.56 -35.58
N MET A 101 24.28 -6.50 -35.37
CA MET A 101 24.68 -5.14 -35.73
C MET A 101 25.93 -4.70 -34.95
N SER A 102 25.98 -5.01 -33.65
CA SER A 102 27.16 -4.73 -32.83
C SER A 102 28.39 -5.45 -33.37
N LEU A 103 28.30 -6.74 -33.68
CA LEU A 103 29.45 -7.53 -34.14
C LEU A 103 29.91 -7.14 -35.55
N ILE A 104 28.99 -6.84 -36.48
CA ILE A 104 29.36 -6.31 -37.80
C ILE A 104 30.09 -4.99 -37.63
N GLY A 105 29.54 -4.05 -36.86
CA GLY A 105 30.17 -2.75 -36.63
C GLY A 105 31.55 -2.87 -36.00
N MET A 106 31.68 -3.68 -34.94
CA MET A 106 32.88 -3.71 -34.11
C MET A 106 33.98 -4.64 -34.64
N ASN A 107 33.62 -5.82 -35.19
CA ASN A 107 34.60 -6.81 -35.65
C ASN A 107 34.86 -6.71 -37.16
N VAL A 108 33.87 -6.35 -37.98
CA VAL A 108 34.02 -6.35 -39.45
C VAL A 108 34.38 -4.96 -39.96
N GLU A 109 33.62 -3.95 -39.57
CA GLU A 109 33.77 -2.57 -40.08
C GLU A 109 34.76 -1.71 -39.26
N GLY A 110 35.27 -2.23 -38.14
CA GLY A 110 36.24 -1.54 -37.30
C GLY A 110 35.73 -0.24 -36.67
N TRP A 111 34.42 -0.14 -36.40
CA TRP A 111 33.81 1.04 -35.81
C TRP A 111 34.29 1.32 -34.38
N SER A 112 34.22 2.58 -33.99
CA SER A 112 34.38 2.96 -32.57
C SER A 112 33.23 2.41 -31.71
N ALA A 113 33.48 2.18 -30.43
CA ALA A 113 32.43 1.72 -29.50
C ALA A 113 31.20 2.64 -29.47
N GLY A 114 31.39 3.96 -29.60
CA GLY A 114 30.29 4.93 -29.63
C GLY A 114 29.41 4.79 -30.88
N THR A 115 30.03 4.64 -32.05
CA THR A 115 29.31 4.45 -33.32
C THR A 115 28.60 3.09 -33.37
N GLY A 116 29.26 2.03 -32.90
CA GLY A 116 28.65 0.70 -32.77
C GLY A 116 27.45 0.70 -31.82
N LEU A 117 27.56 1.39 -30.68
CA LEU A 117 26.46 1.54 -29.73
C LEU A 117 25.27 2.28 -30.35
N ILE A 118 25.50 3.44 -30.98
CA ILE A 118 24.42 4.23 -31.60
C ILE A 118 23.72 3.43 -32.70
N ALA A 119 24.46 2.75 -33.57
CA ALA A 119 23.89 1.91 -34.63
C ALA A 119 23.05 0.77 -34.04
N THR A 120 23.56 0.08 -33.01
CA THR A 120 22.86 -1.01 -32.33
C THR A 120 21.56 -0.53 -31.67
N LEU A 121 21.61 0.59 -30.94
CA LEU A 121 20.42 1.19 -30.34
C LEU A 121 19.41 1.66 -31.40
N ALA A 122 19.87 2.18 -32.55
CA ALA A 122 18.99 2.59 -33.64
C ALA A 122 18.23 1.39 -34.26
N VAL A 123 18.89 0.23 -34.42
CA VAL A 123 18.22 -1.00 -34.85
C VAL A 123 17.14 -1.41 -33.84
N GLY A 124 17.48 -1.46 -32.56
CA GLY A 124 16.51 -1.75 -31.50
C GLY A 124 15.33 -0.79 -31.47
N ALA A 125 15.61 0.52 -31.46
CA ALA A 125 14.58 1.55 -31.46
C ALA A 125 13.68 1.46 -32.70
N SER A 126 14.21 1.08 -33.87
CA SER A 126 13.43 0.90 -35.10
C SER A 126 12.48 -0.30 -35.01
N CYS A 127 12.96 -1.44 -34.50
CA CYS A 127 12.12 -2.60 -34.21
C CYS A 127 11.00 -2.26 -33.21
N GLY A 128 11.35 -1.55 -32.14
CA GLY A 128 10.39 -1.10 -31.12
C GLY A 128 9.40 -0.06 -31.65
N ALA A 129 9.83 0.83 -32.55
CA ALA A 129 8.95 1.79 -33.21
C ALA A 129 7.96 1.10 -34.14
N LEU A 130 8.39 0.05 -34.87
CA LEU A 130 7.49 -0.76 -35.68
C LEU A 130 6.42 -1.43 -34.81
N ASN A 131 6.82 -2.16 -33.76
CA ASN A 131 5.87 -2.77 -32.82
C ASN A 131 4.96 -1.73 -32.15
N GLY A 132 5.53 -0.62 -31.69
CA GLY A 132 4.82 0.48 -31.05
C GLY A 132 3.80 1.15 -31.99
N LEU A 133 4.12 1.29 -33.27
CA LEU A 133 3.21 1.83 -34.28
C LEU A 133 2.03 0.88 -34.52
N LEU A 134 2.34 -0.39 -34.74
CA LEU A 134 1.37 -1.45 -35.00
C LEU A 134 0.41 -1.67 -33.80
N VAL A 135 0.92 -1.66 -32.58
CA VAL A 135 0.10 -1.87 -31.38
C VAL A 135 -0.55 -0.57 -30.89
N GLY A 136 0.19 0.54 -30.85
CA GLY A 136 -0.27 1.81 -30.30
C GLY A 136 -1.17 2.63 -31.22
N TYR A 137 -0.84 2.70 -32.51
CA TYR A 137 -1.57 3.53 -33.49
C TYR A 137 -2.52 2.72 -34.36
N VAL A 138 -2.06 1.59 -34.91
CA VAL A 138 -2.90 0.69 -35.72
C VAL A 138 -3.85 -0.14 -34.83
N ARG A 139 -3.58 -0.20 -33.53
CA ARG A 139 -4.42 -0.88 -32.51
C ARG A 139 -4.56 -2.38 -32.73
N MET A 140 -3.52 -3.01 -33.27
CA MET A 140 -3.47 -4.47 -33.38
C MET A 140 -3.29 -5.14 -32.01
N ARG A 141 -3.64 -6.43 -31.93
CA ARG A 141 -3.49 -7.21 -30.71
C ARG A 141 -2.01 -7.51 -30.45
N ALA A 142 -1.46 -6.89 -29.39
CA ALA A 142 -0.06 -6.96 -28.99
C ALA A 142 0.59 -8.35 -29.12
N PHE A 143 -0.01 -9.39 -28.55
CA PHE A 143 0.53 -10.76 -28.57
C PHE A 143 0.72 -11.28 -30.00
N LEU A 144 -0.31 -11.18 -30.85
CA LEU A 144 -0.24 -11.67 -32.23
C LEU A 144 0.72 -10.83 -33.07
N THR A 145 0.70 -9.51 -32.88
CA THR A 145 1.59 -8.59 -33.59
C THR A 145 3.05 -8.90 -33.28
N THR A 146 3.41 -9.05 -32.01
CA THR A 146 4.81 -9.29 -31.64
C THR A 146 5.28 -10.71 -31.90
N LEU A 147 4.36 -11.68 -31.99
CA LEU A 147 4.67 -13.01 -32.53
C LEU A 147 5.04 -12.94 -34.02
N VAL A 148 4.30 -12.17 -34.81
CA VAL A 148 4.60 -12.00 -36.25
C VAL A 148 5.92 -11.24 -36.44
N THR A 149 6.14 -10.16 -35.70
CA THR A 149 7.41 -9.41 -35.82
C THR A 149 8.59 -10.17 -35.25
N LEU A 150 8.42 -11.03 -34.25
CA LEU A 150 9.43 -12.01 -33.84
C LEU A 150 9.92 -12.82 -35.04
N ILE A 151 9.01 -13.42 -35.80
CA ILE A 151 9.36 -14.24 -36.97
C ILE A 151 10.10 -13.39 -38.00
N ILE A 152 9.58 -12.20 -38.34
CA ILE A 152 10.20 -11.31 -39.33
C ILE A 152 11.62 -10.91 -38.91
N PHE A 153 11.79 -10.42 -37.69
CA PHE A 153 13.10 -9.98 -37.18
C PHE A 153 14.08 -11.15 -37.06
N ARG A 154 13.58 -12.33 -36.66
CA ARG A 154 14.39 -13.55 -36.60
C ARG A 154 14.85 -13.99 -37.99
N SER A 155 13.95 -13.98 -38.97
CA SER A 155 14.31 -14.31 -40.36
C SER A 155 15.31 -13.30 -40.94
N LEU A 156 15.19 -12.00 -40.63
CA LEU A 156 16.19 -11.01 -41.03
C LEU A 156 17.59 -11.33 -40.46
N PHE A 157 17.65 -11.72 -39.18
CA PHE A 157 18.91 -12.18 -38.58
C PHE A 157 19.46 -13.42 -39.31
N GLU A 158 18.62 -14.43 -39.56
CA GLU A 158 19.04 -15.69 -40.20
C GLU A 158 19.44 -15.54 -41.67
N ILE A 159 18.94 -14.52 -42.37
CA ILE A 159 19.36 -14.18 -43.74
C ILE A 159 20.74 -13.51 -43.72
N VAL A 160 20.95 -12.54 -42.83
CA VAL A 160 22.17 -11.69 -42.85
C VAL A 160 23.34 -12.34 -42.11
N PHE A 161 23.10 -13.05 -41.00
CA PHE A 161 24.15 -13.62 -40.16
C PHE A 161 25.13 -14.54 -40.92
N PRO A 162 24.69 -15.47 -41.80
CA PRO A 162 25.61 -16.33 -42.54
C PRO A 162 26.62 -15.57 -43.40
N GLU A 163 26.23 -14.44 -43.98
CA GLU A 163 27.10 -13.61 -44.85
C GLU A 163 28.29 -13.01 -44.09
N PHE A 164 28.10 -12.71 -42.79
CA PHE A 164 29.11 -12.08 -41.95
C PHE A 164 29.75 -13.03 -40.93
N SER A 165 29.19 -14.23 -40.71
CA SER A 165 29.59 -15.16 -39.65
C SER A 165 31.09 -15.47 -39.61
N THR A 166 31.69 -15.78 -40.78
CA THR A 166 33.14 -16.03 -40.88
C THR A 166 33.93 -14.78 -40.52
N ALA A 167 33.58 -13.62 -41.09
CA ALA A 167 34.27 -12.35 -40.83
C ALA A 167 34.19 -11.93 -39.36
N ILE A 168 33.04 -12.16 -38.70
CA ILE A 168 32.84 -11.87 -37.28
C ILE A 168 33.78 -12.69 -36.39
N VAL A 169 34.00 -13.97 -36.73
CA VAL A 169 34.84 -14.87 -35.92
C VAL A 169 36.33 -14.70 -36.23
N THR A 170 36.69 -14.35 -37.47
CA THR A 170 38.10 -14.17 -37.85
C THR A 170 38.68 -12.83 -37.42
N ASN A 171 37.85 -11.81 -37.18
CA ASN A 171 38.29 -10.50 -36.75
C ASN A 171 37.88 -10.25 -35.29
N MET A 172 38.73 -9.53 -34.56
CA MET A 172 38.42 -9.06 -33.21
C MET A 172 38.39 -7.54 -33.22
N SER A 173 37.57 -6.95 -32.34
CA SER A 173 37.52 -5.50 -32.21
C SER A 173 38.78 -4.96 -31.55
N ASP A 174 39.42 -3.96 -32.18
CA ASP A 174 40.55 -3.23 -31.59
C ASP A 174 40.11 -2.13 -30.60
N SER A 175 38.81 -2.02 -30.31
CA SER A 175 38.27 -0.96 -29.48
C SER A 175 38.41 -1.27 -27.99
N ALA A 176 39.39 -0.65 -27.33
CA ALA A 176 39.59 -0.76 -25.87
C ALA A 176 38.32 -0.39 -25.06
N ALA A 177 37.53 0.58 -25.54
CA ALA A 177 36.28 0.95 -24.90
C ALA A 177 35.21 -0.16 -24.98
N PHE A 178 35.15 -0.89 -26.10
CA PHE A 178 34.23 -2.00 -26.27
C PHE A 178 34.60 -3.16 -25.35
N GLU A 179 35.88 -3.54 -25.33
CA GLU A 179 36.38 -4.57 -24.43
C GLU A 179 36.14 -4.20 -22.96
N TYR A 180 36.41 -2.94 -22.57
CA TYR A 180 36.17 -2.46 -21.22
C TYR A 180 34.71 -2.60 -20.77
N LEU A 181 33.75 -2.36 -21.67
CA LEU A 181 32.32 -2.52 -21.36
C LEU A 181 31.93 -3.98 -21.12
N GLY A 182 32.57 -4.93 -21.80
CA GLY A 182 32.25 -6.35 -21.74
C GLY A 182 32.94 -7.13 -20.61
N THR A 183 34.22 -6.86 -20.38
CA THR A 183 35.08 -7.74 -19.54
C THR A 183 35.63 -7.06 -18.29
N ALA A 184 35.74 -5.72 -18.26
CA ALA A 184 36.39 -5.02 -17.15
C ALA A 184 35.55 -5.01 -15.86
N ASN A 185 36.26 -4.84 -14.74
CA ASN A 185 35.68 -4.72 -13.41
C ASN A 185 36.12 -3.40 -12.76
N ILE A 186 35.20 -2.77 -12.03
CA ILE A 186 35.51 -1.68 -11.11
C ILE A 186 35.44 -2.26 -9.69
N GLY A 187 36.59 -2.50 -9.09
CA GLY A 187 36.68 -3.29 -7.86
C GLY A 187 36.17 -4.72 -8.08
N LEU A 188 35.18 -5.14 -7.30
CA LEU A 188 34.58 -6.49 -7.41
C LEU A 188 33.41 -6.55 -8.40
N ALA A 189 32.93 -5.42 -8.91
CA ALA A 189 31.73 -5.36 -9.75
C ALA A 189 32.08 -5.25 -11.24
N PRO A 190 31.50 -6.09 -12.11
CA PRO A 190 31.64 -5.92 -13.55
C PRO A 190 31.08 -4.59 -14.05
N VAL A 191 31.73 -3.98 -15.03
CA VAL A 191 31.29 -2.70 -15.61
C VAL A 191 29.88 -2.81 -16.20
N SER A 192 29.58 -3.91 -16.90
CA SER A 192 28.24 -4.17 -17.45
C SER A 192 27.15 -4.19 -16.36
N PHE A 193 27.42 -4.80 -15.21
CA PHE A 193 26.50 -4.80 -14.07
C PHE A 193 26.23 -3.39 -13.55
N LEU A 194 27.27 -2.56 -13.41
CA LEU A 194 27.13 -1.18 -12.94
C LEU A 194 26.31 -0.32 -13.91
N ILE A 195 26.50 -0.51 -15.22
CA ILE A 195 25.71 0.16 -16.26
C ILE A 195 24.24 -0.24 -16.13
N THR A 196 23.95 -1.55 -16.05
CA THR A 196 22.58 -2.03 -15.89
C THR A 196 21.96 -1.57 -14.57
N ALA A 197 22.72 -1.52 -13.48
CA ALA A 197 22.24 -0.99 -12.19
C ALA A 197 21.89 0.51 -12.28
N ALA A 198 22.74 1.32 -12.92
CA ALA A 198 22.47 2.74 -13.15
C ALA A 198 21.20 2.95 -13.98
N ILE A 199 21.02 2.14 -15.04
CA ILE A 199 19.82 2.17 -15.88
C ILE A 199 18.59 1.72 -15.10
N ALA A 200 18.69 0.66 -14.31
CA ALA A 200 17.59 0.18 -13.47
C ALA A 200 17.13 1.26 -12.47
N ILE A 201 18.08 1.99 -11.86
CA ILE A 201 17.78 3.13 -10.99
C ILE A 201 17.10 4.25 -11.79
N GLY A 202 17.61 4.58 -12.98
CA GLY A 202 17.00 5.58 -13.86
C GLY A 202 15.55 5.22 -14.24
N VAL A 203 15.33 3.98 -14.71
CA VAL A 203 14.00 3.45 -15.03
C VAL A 203 13.11 3.44 -13.79
N HIS A 204 13.64 3.10 -12.61
CA HIS A 204 12.88 3.13 -11.36
C HIS A 204 12.40 4.55 -11.04
N VAL A 205 13.28 5.55 -11.16
CA VAL A 205 12.93 6.96 -10.92
C VAL A 205 11.90 7.42 -11.94
N VAL A 206 12.08 7.11 -13.23
CA VAL A 206 11.12 7.44 -14.28
C VAL A 206 9.75 6.82 -13.99
N LEU A 207 9.68 5.54 -13.68
CA LEU A 207 8.42 4.84 -13.44
C LEU A 207 7.73 5.23 -12.13
N SER A 208 8.50 5.57 -11.08
CA SER A 208 7.93 5.87 -9.75
C SER A 208 7.68 7.36 -9.50
N ARG A 209 8.45 8.26 -10.11
CA ARG A 209 8.45 9.69 -9.78
C ARG A 209 8.01 10.62 -10.92
N THR A 210 7.86 10.12 -12.15
CA THR A 210 7.49 10.99 -13.30
C THR A 210 6.08 10.72 -13.82
N ARG A 211 5.50 11.70 -14.52
CA ARG A 211 4.19 11.58 -15.18
C ARG A 211 4.12 10.38 -16.14
N TYR A 212 5.23 10.05 -16.79
CA TYR A 212 5.31 8.92 -17.71
C TYR A 212 4.93 7.60 -17.04
N GLY A 213 5.50 7.31 -15.86
CA GLY A 213 5.18 6.09 -15.12
C GLY A 213 3.71 6.00 -14.69
N TRP A 214 3.13 7.13 -14.29
CA TRP A 214 1.72 7.22 -13.90
C TRP A 214 0.80 6.98 -15.10
N HIS A 215 1.14 7.57 -16.26
CA HIS A 215 0.42 7.34 -17.51
C HIS A 215 0.51 5.87 -17.95
N LEU A 216 1.70 5.26 -17.85
CA LEU A 216 1.93 3.86 -18.19
C LEU A 216 1.04 2.93 -17.36
N LEU A 217 1.01 3.13 -16.03
CA LEU A 217 0.18 2.37 -15.10
C LEU A 217 -1.31 2.59 -15.33
N ALA A 218 -1.74 3.84 -15.57
CA ALA A 218 -3.14 4.16 -15.84
C ALA A 218 -3.63 3.52 -17.15
N VAL A 219 -2.83 3.59 -18.21
CA VAL A 219 -3.10 2.96 -19.50
C VAL A 219 -3.20 1.44 -19.37
N GLY A 220 -2.26 0.82 -18.64
CA GLY A 220 -2.28 -0.62 -18.39
C GLY A 220 -3.45 -1.08 -17.54
N GLY A 221 -3.87 -0.29 -16.54
CA GLY A 221 -4.99 -0.65 -15.67
C GLY A 221 -6.35 -0.53 -16.37
N ALA A 222 -6.58 0.58 -17.08
CA ALA A 222 -7.84 0.81 -17.81
C ALA A 222 -7.66 1.81 -18.96
N ARG A 223 -7.36 1.32 -20.17
CA ARG A 223 -7.15 2.16 -21.39
C ARG A 223 -8.28 3.16 -21.64
N ARG A 224 -9.54 2.77 -21.42
CA ARG A 224 -10.71 3.65 -21.61
C ARG A 224 -10.74 4.79 -20.59
N SER A 225 -10.53 4.48 -19.31
CA SER A 225 -10.50 5.50 -18.26
C SER A 225 -9.30 6.44 -18.42
N ALA A 226 -8.14 5.92 -18.81
CA ALA A 226 -6.96 6.74 -19.10
C ALA A 226 -7.20 7.71 -20.27
N TYR A 227 -7.86 7.25 -21.34
CA TYR A 227 -8.24 8.09 -22.47
C TYR A 227 -9.22 9.21 -22.04
N ASN A 228 -10.25 8.86 -21.26
CA ASN A 228 -11.23 9.84 -20.75
C ASN A 228 -10.59 10.85 -19.78
N ALA A 229 -9.50 10.48 -19.11
CA ALA A 229 -8.69 11.37 -18.26
C ALA A 229 -7.68 12.23 -19.06
N GLY A 230 -7.71 12.20 -20.40
CA GLY A 230 -6.86 13.02 -21.27
C GLY A 230 -5.44 12.47 -21.51
N ILE A 231 -5.16 11.22 -21.11
CA ILE A 231 -3.84 10.60 -21.34
C ILE A 231 -3.72 10.14 -22.79
N ASN A 232 -2.60 10.47 -23.45
CA ASN A 232 -2.31 10.00 -24.81
C ASN A 232 -1.94 8.51 -24.80
N VAL A 233 -2.96 7.65 -24.83
CA VAL A 233 -2.83 6.18 -24.81
C VAL A 233 -1.95 5.67 -25.95
N ARG A 234 -2.10 6.23 -27.17
CA ARG A 234 -1.38 5.76 -28.37
C ARG A 234 0.12 5.96 -28.22
N TRP A 235 0.51 7.16 -27.80
CA TRP A 235 1.92 7.49 -27.59
C TRP A 235 2.51 6.76 -26.39
N THR A 236 1.74 6.56 -25.32
CA THR A 236 2.18 5.79 -24.14
C THR A 236 2.52 4.35 -24.52
N ILE A 237 1.68 3.70 -25.34
CA ILE A 237 1.96 2.35 -25.85
C ILE A 237 3.16 2.37 -26.80
N PHE A 238 3.19 3.29 -27.76
CA PHE A 238 4.29 3.40 -28.73
C PHE A 238 5.66 3.54 -28.03
N SER A 239 5.77 4.48 -27.10
CA SER A 239 7.01 4.71 -26.34
C SER A 239 7.41 3.50 -25.49
N ALA A 240 6.44 2.76 -24.93
CA ALA A 240 6.75 1.55 -24.15
C ALA A 240 7.49 0.50 -24.98
N TYR A 241 7.05 0.25 -26.22
CA TYR A 241 7.72 -0.68 -27.15
C TYR A 241 9.09 -0.16 -27.60
N VAL A 242 9.23 1.13 -27.91
CA VAL A 242 10.52 1.73 -28.25
C VAL A 242 11.52 1.61 -27.10
N CYS A 243 11.10 1.95 -25.87
CA CYS A 243 11.95 1.82 -24.68
C CYS A 243 12.35 0.36 -24.44
N CYS A 244 11.42 -0.58 -24.61
CA CYS A 244 11.69 -2.01 -24.49
C CYS A 244 12.80 -2.45 -25.47
N SER A 245 12.59 -2.26 -26.77
CA SER A 245 13.56 -2.70 -27.78
C SER A 245 14.89 -1.96 -27.70
N THR A 246 14.92 -0.71 -27.21
CA THR A 246 16.17 0.03 -26.97
C THR A 246 16.98 -0.60 -25.82
N LEU A 247 16.33 -0.99 -24.72
CA LEU A 247 16.99 -1.68 -23.61
C LEU A 247 17.47 -3.08 -24.03
N VAL A 248 16.68 -3.79 -24.84
CA VAL A 248 17.07 -5.07 -25.44
C VAL A 248 18.27 -4.90 -26.38
N ALA A 249 18.34 -3.83 -27.15
CA ALA A 249 19.49 -3.56 -28.01
C ALA A 249 20.75 -3.25 -27.23
N LEU A 250 20.64 -2.49 -26.13
CA LEU A 250 21.76 -2.29 -25.22
C LEU A 250 22.24 -3.62 -24.61
N SER A 251 21.31 -4.50 -24.25
CA SER A 251 21.65 -5.85 -23.81
C SER A 251 22.45 -6.63 -24.86
N GLY A 252 22.01 -6.60 -26.12
CA GLY A 252 22.72 -7.22 -27.24
C GLY A 252 24.12 -6.65 -27.45
N PHE A 253 24.29 -5.33 -27.30
CA PHE A 253 25.60 -4.68 -27.38
C PHE A 253 26.55 -5.14 -26.27
N LEU A 254 26.07 -5.22 -25.02
CA LEU A 254 26.86 -5.71 -23.88
C LEU A 254 27.18 -7.21 -23.99
N PHE A 255 26.26 -8.00 -24.53
CA PHE A 255 26.53 -9.41 -24.83
C PHE A 255 27.62 -9.55 -25.89
N ALA A 256 27.52 -8.78 -26.98
CA ALA A 256 28.51 -8.78 -28.05
C ALA A 256 29.89 -8.35 -27.55
N SER A 257 29.98 -7.36 -26.65
CA SER A 257 31.25 -6.93 -26.06
C SER A 257 31.87 -7.95 -25.11
N ARG A 258 31.07 -8.82 -24.49
CA ARG A 258 31.56 -9.88 -23.61
C ARG A 258 31.98 -11.14 -24.36
N ILE A 259 31.19 -11.59 -25.34
CA ILE A 259 31.42 -12.86 -26.04
C ILE A 259 32.29 -12.68 -27.29
N GLY A 260 32.20 -11.53 -27.97
CA GLY A 260 32.94 -11.23 -29.19
C GLY A 260 32.51 -12.05 -30.42
N SER A 261 31.54 -12.95 -30.28
CA SER A 261 30.99 -13.78 -31.35
C SER A 261 29.51 -14.10 -31.08
N ALA A 262 28.84 -14.70 -32.05
CA ALA A 262 27.45 -15.14 -31.93
C ALA A 262 27.25 -16.49 -32.64
N ALA A 263 26.30 -17.28 -32.15
CA ALA A 263 25.83 -18.49 -32.78
C ALA A 263 24.52 -18.23 -33.55
N SER A 264 24.15 -19.14 -34.44
CA SER A 264 22.91 -19.02 -35.24
C SER A 264 21.64 -19.01 -34.39
N ASP A 265 21.67 -19.56 -33.18
CA ASP A 265 20.56 -19.61 -32.23
C ASP A 265 20.58 -18.48 -31.19
N VAL A 266 21.47 -17.49 -31.32
CA VAL A 266 21.55 -16.37 -30.37
C VAL A 266 20.19 -15.70 -30.20
N GLY A 267 19.80 -15.47 -28.95
CA GLY A 267 18.52 -14.86 -28.60
C GLY A 267 17.29 -15.78 -28.65
N ALA A 268 17.41 -17.01 -29.14
CA ALA A 268 16.28 -17.95 -29.18
C ALA A 268 15.79 -18.30 -27.76
N GLY A 269 14.48 -18.23 -27.54
CA GLY A 269 13.86 -18.56 -26.25
C GLY A 269 14.00 -17.48 -25.18
N LEU A 270 14.76 -16.41 -25.41
CA LEU A 270 14.88 -15.29 -24.46
C LEU A 270 13.54 -14.62 -24.20
N GLU A 271 12.63 -14.61 -25.17
CA GLU A 271 11.27 -14.11 -24.99
C GLU A 271 10.46 -14.89 -23.93
N LEU A 272 10.61 -16.22 -23.89
CA LEU A 272 9.94 -17.06 -22.88
C LEU A 272 10.64 -16.93 -21.53
N GLN A 273 11.97 -16.87 -21.50
CA GLN A 273 12.72 -16.65 -20.26
C GLN A 273 12.40 -15.29 -19.64
N ALA A 274 12.42 -14.23 -20.45
CA ALA A 274 12.12 -12.88 -20.00
C ALA A 274 10.66 -12.76 -19.53
N LEU A 275 9.70 -13.37 -20.25
CA LEU A 275 8.30 -13.42 -19.83
C LEU A 275 8.14 -14.19 -18.51
N THR A 276 8.86 -15.30 -18.33
CA THR A 276 8.85 -16.05 -17.07
C THR A 276 9.42 -15.23 -15.93
N ALA A 277 10.52 -14.52 -16.16
CA ALA A 277 11.13 -13.64 -15.19
C ALA A 277 10.17 -12.50 -14.79
N THR A 278 9.53 -11.81 -15.73
CA THR A 278 8.62 -10.71 -15.41
C THR A 278 7.39 -11.18 -14.62
N VAL A 279 6.77 -12.29 -15.05
CA VAL A 279 5.58 -12.85 -14.39
C VAL A 279 5.93 -13.37 -12.99
N LEU A 280 7.01 -14.13 -12.86
CA LEU A 280 7.46 -14.65 -11.56
C LEU A 280 7.87 -13.53 -10.60
N GLY A 281 8.44 -12.43 -11.13
CA GLY A 281 8.68 -11.20 -10.39
C GLY A 281 7.42 -10.52 -9.87
N GLY A 282 6.23 -10.93 -10.33
CA GLY A 282 4.93 -10.39 -9.91
C GLY A 282 4.51 -9.14 -10.69
N ILE A 283 4.93 -9.04 -11.96
CA ILE A 283 4.43 -8.06 -12.93
C ILE A 283 3.18 -8.64 -13.60
N SER A 284 2.09 -7.87 -13.57
CA SER A 284 0.78 -8.32 -14.04
C SER A 284 0.75 -8.44 -15.57
N LEU A 285 0.28 -9.59 -16.07
CA LEU A 285 -0.05 -9.78 -17.50
C LEU A 285 -1.24 -8.91 -17.94
N GLY A 286 -2.11 -8.54 -17.01
CA GLY A 286 -3.25 -7.65 -17.26
C GLY A 286 -2.89 -6.17 -17.35
N GLY A 287 -1.62 -5.80 -17.12
CA GLY A 287 -1.17 -4.41 -17.09
C GLY A 287 -1.49 -3.67 -15.79
N GLY A 288 -0.99 -2.44 -15.68
CA GLY A 288 -1.29 -1.51 -14.57
C GLY A 288 -0.67 -1.85 -13.22
N ARG A 289 0.13 -2.93 -13.13
CA ARG A 289 0.86 -3.33 -11.91
C ARG A 289 2.25 -3.87 -12.26
N GLY A 290 3.28 -3.27 -11.69
CA GLY A 290 4.67 -3.70 -11.83
C GLY A 290 5.63 -2.70 -11.21
N THR A 291 6.84 -3.16 -10.86
CA THR A 291 7.93 -2.31 -10.39
C THR A 291 9.27 -2.84 -10.91
N VAL A 292 10.28 -1.98 -10.95
CA VAL A 292 11.66 -2.38 -11.29
C VAL A 292 12.21 -3.42 -10.31
N SER A 293 11.91 -3.29 -9.01
CA SER A 293 12.35 -4.28 -8.01
C SER A 293 11.80 -5.68 -8.28
N LYS A 294 10.53 -5.77 -8.69
CA LYS A 294 9.87 -7.02 -9.10
C LYS A 294 10.54 -7.63 -10.34
N ALA A 295 10.80 -6.80 -11.35
CA ALA A 295 11.52 -7.21 -12.56
C ALA A 295 12.90 -7.81 -12.24
N ILE A 296 13.67 -7.13 -11.39
CA ILE A 296 15.01 -7.58 -10.97
C ILE A 296 14.94 -8.90 -10.21
N MET A 297 14.03 -9.04 -9.24
CA MET A 297 13.89 -10.30 -8.49
C MET A 297 13.56 -11.48 -9.40
N GLY A 298 12.66 -11.27 -10.36
CA GLY A 298 12.33 -12.28 -11.36
C GLY A 298 13.49 -12.61 -12.32
N ALA A 299 14.22 -11.59 -12.77
CA ALA A 299 15.40 -11.77 -13.63
C ALA A 299 16.50 -12.57 -12.91
N VAL A 300 16.80 -12.21 -11.66
CA VAL A 300 17.77 -12.95 -10.83
C VAL A 300 17.30 -14.38 -10.60
N PHE A 301 16.01 -14.60 -10.31
CA PHE A 301 15.48 -15.94 -10.11
C PHE A 301 15.70 -16.83 -11.35
N VAL A 302 15.24 -16.38 -12.52
CA VAL A 302 15.34 -17.18 -13.74
C VAL A 302 16.81 -17.39 -14.12
N LEU A 303 17.65 -16.37 -13.99
CA LEU A 303 19.07 -16.49 -14.29
C LEU A 303 19.79 -17.49 -13.37
N LEU A 304 19.54 -17.42 -12.06
CA LEU A 304 20.12 -18.35 -11.10
C LEU A 304 19.63 -19.77 -11.36
N LEU A 305 18.35 -19.95 -11.66
CA LEU A 305 17.77 -21.25 -11.98
C LEU A 305 18.45 -21.86 -13.21
N SER A 306 18.53 -21.11 -14.31
CA SER A 306 19.14 -21.58 -15.56
C SER A 306 20.63 -21.93 -15.39
N ASN A 307 21.41 -21.08 -14.70
CA ASN A 307 22.82 -21.36 -14.43
C ASN A 307 23.00 -22.56 -13.49
N SER A 308 22.08 -22.75 -12.53
CA SER A 308 22.14 -23.89 -11.62
C SER A 308 21.85 -25.21 -12.32
N PHE A 309 20.87 -25.24 -13.24
CA PHE A 309 20.59 -26.43 -14.05
C PHE A 309 21.77 -26.81 -14.94
N LEU A 310 22.42 -25.81 -15.54
CA LEU A 310 23.64 -26.02 -16.29
C LEU A 310 24.76 -26.59 -15.40
N ALA A 311 24.97 -26.02 -14.21
CA ALA A 311 25.99 -26.49 -13.26
C ALA A 311 25.72 -27.91 -12.73
N LEU A 312 24.46 -28.32 -12.66
CA LEU A 312 24.04 -29.68 -12.29
C LEU A 312 23.99 -30.66 -13.48
N ALA A 313 24.45 -30.24 -14.66
CA ALA A 313 24.42 -31.02 -15.90
C ALA A 313 23.02 -31.54 -16.28
N ILE A 314 21.97 -30.79 -15.93
CA ILE A 314 20.61 -31.06 -16.38
C ILE A 314 20.53 -30.67 -17.87
N SER A 315 19.92 -31.54 -18.68
CA SER A 315 19.81 -31.30 -20.12
C SER A 315 18.94 -30.07 -20.43
N GLY A 316 19.26 -29.35 -21.52
CA GLY A 316 18.52 -28.16 -21.96
C GLY A 316 17.00 -28.35 -22.03
N PRO A 317 16.49 -29.42 -22.68
CA PRO A 317 15.05 -29.68 -22.71
C PRO A 317 14.41 -29.87 -21.34
N GLY A 318 15.15 -30.41 -20.37
CA GLY A 318 14.70 -30.54 -18.98
C GLY A 318 14.60 -29.20 -18.26
N ALA A 319 15.57 -28.31 -18.48
CA ALA A 319 15.55 -26.94 -17.95
C ALA A 319 14.36 -26.14 -18.50
N ASP A 320 14.10 -26.22 -19.81
CA ASP A 320 12.98 -25.54 -20.46
C ASP A 320 11.61 -26.06 -19.97
N LEU A 321 11.49 -27.38 -19.74
CA LEU A 321 10.30 -27.98 -19.16
C LEU A 321 10.01 -27.41 -17.76
N VAL A 322 11.02 -27.35 -16.89
CA VAL A 322 10.85 -26.84 -15.52
C VAL A 322 10.52 -25.35 -15.55
N LEU A 323 11.18 -24.56 -16.41
CA LEU A 323 10.88 -23.14 -16.58
C LEU A 323 9.42 -22.92 -17.03
N GLY A 324 8.94 -23.73 -17.99
CA GLY A 324 7.55 -23.70 -18.44
C GLY A 324 6.54 -24.04 -17.33
N LEU A 325 6.83 -25.05 -16.51
CA LEU A 325 5.98 -25.41 -15.36
C LEU A 325 5.94 -24.28 -14.31
N ILE A 326 7.09 -23.65 -14.05
CA ILE A 326 7.18 -22.50 -13.14
C ILE A 326 6.38 -21.32 -13.69
N LEU A 327 6.47 -21.04 -14.99
CA LEU A 327 5.65 -20.00 -15.62
C LEU A 327 4.15 -20.27 -15.45
N VAL A 328 3.69 -21.50 -15.69
CA VAL A 328 2.28 -21.87 -15.50
C VAL A 328 1.85 -21.65 -14.04
N ALA A 329 2.66 -22.08 -13.07
CA ALA A 329 2.39 -21.86 -11.66
C ALA A 329 2.35 -20.36 -11.30
N ALA A 330 3.30 -19.57 -11.82
CA ALA A 330 3.39 -18.14 -11.58
C ALA A 330 2.17 -17.39 -12.15
N VAL A 331 1.77 -17.72 -13.39
CA VAL A 331 0.57 -17.16 -14.03
C VAL A 331 -0.70 -17.54 -13.25
N PHE A 332 -0.82 -18.80 -12.83
CA PHE A 332 -1.97 -19.24 -12.04
C PHE A 332 -2.07 -18.49 -10.71
N LEU A 333 -0.94 -18.32 -10.01
CA LEU A 333 -0.87 -17.57 -8.77
C LEU A 333 -1.19 -16.09 -8.99
N ASP A 334 -0.67 -15.45 -10.03
CA ASP A 334 -0.96 -14.04 -10.35
C ASP A 334 -2.47 -13.83 -10.60
N VAL A 335 -3.07 -14.64 -11.48
CA VAL A 335 -4.50 -14.55 -11.81
C VAL A 335 -5.37 -14.78 -10.56
N ARG A 336 -5.04 -15.78 -9.74
CA ARG A 336 -5.76 -16.07 -8.49
C ARG A 336 -5.56 -14.97 -7.45
N TRP A 337 -4.35 -14.46 -7.29
CA TRP A 337 -4.02 -13.40 -6.35
C TRP A 337 -4.80 -12.13 -6.70
N VAL A 338 -4.73 -11.67 -7.95
CA VAL A 338 -5.46 -10.48 -8.41
C VAL A 338 -6.97 -10.65 -8.22
N LYS A 339 -7.53 -11.83 -8.55
CA LYS A 339 -8.97 -12.09 -8.44
C LYS A 339 -9.44 -12.25 -6.98
N ASN A 340 -8.63 -12.81 -6.08
CA ASN A 340 -9.08 -13.19 -4.75
C ASN A 340 -8.56 -12.28 -3.63
N ARG A 341 -7.56 -11.41 -3.87
CA ARG A 341 -6.98 -10.54 -2.83
C ARG A 341 -8.02 -9.69 -2.11
N HIS A 342 -8.97 -9.10 -2.84
CA HIS A 342 -10.04 -8.31 -2.21
C HIS A 342 -10.97 -9.17 -1.34
N LYS A 343 -11.23 -10.42 -1.73
CA LYS A 343 -12.03 -11.37 -0.93
C LYS A 343 -11.28 -11.78 0.33
N LEU A 344 -9.98 -12.08 0.20
CA LEU A 344 -9.10 -12.42 1.30
C LEU A 344 -8.99 -11.26 2.30
N LEU A 345 -8.78 -10.03 1.80
CA LEU A 345 -8.79 -8.83 2.62
C LEU A 345 -10.11 -8.67 3.36
N ARG A 346 -11.25 -8.78 2.66
CA ARG A 346 -12.56 -8.67 3.29
C ARG A 346 -12.79 -9.73 4.38
N SER A 347 -12.29 -10.96 4.20
CA SER A 347 -12.45 -12.03 5.20
C SER A 347 -11.56 -11.88 6.43
N VAL A 348 -10.47 -11.10 6.34
CA VAL A 348 -9.48 -10.97 7.42
C VAL A 348 -9.49 -9.56 8.04
N TYR A 349 -10.08 -8.57 7.36
CA TYR A 349 -10.08 -7.17 7.81
C TYR A 349 -10.86 -6.96 9.10
N ILE A 350 -12.08 -7.49 9.21
CA ILE A 350 -12.82 -7.50 10.48
C ILE A 350 -12.41 -8.77 11.22
N SER A 351 -11.77 -8.62 12.38
CA SER A 351 -11.24 -9.71 13.21
C SER A 351 -11.90 -9.68 14.59
N PRO A 352 -13.14 -10.22 14.71
CA PRO A 352 -13.90 -10.17 15.95
C PRO A 352 -13.07 -10.64 17.14
N ALA A 353 -13.10 -9.90 18.23
CA ALA A 353 -12.62 -10.39 19.51
C ALA A 353 -13.69 -11.27 20.14
N TYR A 354 -13.26 -12.25 20.93
CA TYR A 354 -14.19 -12.94 21.82
C TYR A 354 -14.55 -11.99 22.96
N ALA A 355 -15.71 -11.33 22.85
CA ALA A 355 -16.30 -10.51 23.89
C ALA A 355 -17.57 -11.19 24.41
N ARG A 356 -17.57 -11.59 25.69
CA ARG A 356 -18.78 -12.07 26.35
C ARG A 356 -19.35 -10.89 27.13
N MET A 357 -20.56 -10.47 26.76
CA MET A 357 -21.30 -9.52 27.58
C MET A 357 -21.69 -10.18 28.91
N PRO A 358 -21.34 -9.58 30.05
CA PRO A 358 -21.79 -10.02 31.35
C PRO A 358 -23.31 -9.80 31.49
N ASP A 359 -23.93 -10.47 32.47
CA ASP A 359 -25.37 -10.27 32.71
C ASP A 359 -25.62 -8.80 33.08
N PRO A 360 -26.59 -8.14 32.43
CA PRO A 360 -26.85 -6.72 32.63
C PRO A 360 -27.41 -6.47 34.03
N ILE A 361 -27.22 -5.25 34.54
CA ILE A 361 -27.92 -4.78 35.73
C ILE A 361 -29.44 -4.89 35.48
N PRO A 362 -30.23 -5.46 36.42
CA PRO A 362 -31.68 -5.58 36.26
C PRO A 362 -32.36 -4.23 35.99
N THR A 363 -33.36 -4.23 35.11
CA THR A 363 -34.17 -3.06 34.74
C THR A 363 -35.65 -3.25 35.09
N ASP A 364 -35.94 -4.17 36.00
CA ASP A 364 -37.31 -4.48 36.41
C ASP A 364 -37.92 -3.32 37.23
N LEU A 365 -39.24 -3.28 37.34
CA LEU A 365 -39.92 -2.37 38.25
C LEU A 365 -39.45 -2.63 39.69
N GLY A 366 -38.76 -1.63 40.28
CA GLY A 366 -38.14 -1.75 41.60
C GLY A 366 -36.63 -2.00 41.60
N ALA A 367 -35.97 -2.10 40.43
CA ALA A 367 -34.52 -2.27 40.29
C ALA A 367 -33.67 -1.00 40.61
N GLY A 368 -34.13 -0.19 41.57
CA GLY A 368 -33.43 1.01 42.00
C GLY A 368 -33.26 2.06 40.89
N ALA A 369 -32.04 2.54 40.71
CA ALA A 369 -31.72 3.62 39.77
C ALA A 369 -31.94 3.25 38.29
N MET A 370 -31.95 1.95 37.96
CA MET A 370 -32.14 1.46 36.58
C MET A 370 -33.59 1.12 36.25
N ALA A 371 -34.52 1.36 37.18
CA ALA A 371 -35.94 1.13 36.94
C ALA A 371 -36.47 2.11 35.85
N PRO A 372 -37.25 1.62 34.87
CA PRO A 372 -37.90 2.45 33.87
C PRO A 372 -38.71 3.57 34.51
N ASN A 373 -38.60 4.77 33.96
CA ASN A 373 -39.34 5.94 34.40
C ASN A 373 -39.74 6.81 33.20
N ASP A 374 -40.73 7.67 33.41
CA ASP A 374 -41.31 8.54 32.37
C ASP A 374 -40.89 10.01 32.53
N ARG A 375 -39.78 10.30 33.21
CA ARG A 375 -39.37 11.69 33.53
C ARG A 375 -39.14 12.55 32.29
N LEU A 376 -38.80 11.93 31.16
CA LEU A 376 -38.56 12.59 29.87
C LEU A 376 -39.78 12.55 28.93
N ARG A 377 -40.96 12.11 29.38
CA ARG A 377 -42.15 12.01 28.53
C ARG A 377 -42.63 13.38 28.03
N ASP A 378 -42.57 14.40 28.88
CA ASP A 378 -43.15 15.72 28.61
C ASP A 378 -42.10 16.78 28.19
N VAL A 379 -41.00 16.36 27.54
CA VAL A 379 -39.94 17.27 27.07
C VAL A 379 -40.34 18.03 25.80
N GLY A 380 -39.93 19.30 25.72
CA GLY A 380 -40.06 20.11 24.50
C GLY A 380 -39.00 19.73 23.47
N VAL A 381 -39.35 19.74 22.19
CA VAL A 381 -38.43 19.41 21.09
C VAL A 381 -37.92 20.70 20.44
N ILE A 382 -36.60 20.84 20.34
CA ILE A 382 -35.93 21.96 19.68
C ILE A 382 -35.34 21.47 18.35
N GLY A 383 -35.50 22.25 17.28
CA GLY A 383 -34.83 22.00 16.00
C GLY A 383 -35.33 20.81 15.16
N LEU A 384 -36.47 20.20 15.51
CA LEU A 384 -37.04 19.08 14.75
C LEU A 384 -37.36 19.49 13.30
N GLY A 385 -36.80 18.76 12.34
CA GLY A 385 -36.95 19.06 10.91
C GLY A 385 -36.16 20.27 10.42
N ILE A 386 -35.36 20.90 11.28
CA ILE A 386 -34.51 22.05 10.95
C ILE A 386 -33.02 21.63 10.92
N LEU A 387 -32.56 20.93 11.96
CA LEU A 387 -31.18 20.49 12.10
C LEU A 387 -31.12 18.96 12.06
N GLU A 388 -30.28 18.41 11.19
CA GLU A 388 -30.04 16.97 11.12
C GLU A 388 -28.74 16.59 11.83
N GLY A 389 -28.80 15.52 12.63
CA GLY A 389 -27.61 14.92 13.25
C GLY A 389 -27.02 15.75 14.38
N ALA A 390 -27.86 16.40 15.18
CA ALA A 390 -27.47 16.92 16.49
C ALA A 390 -27.01 15.74 17.34
N GLU A 391 -25.72 15.71 17.68
CA GLU A 391 -25.09 14.62 18.43
C GLU A 391 -24.85 15.05 19.88
N ASP A 392 -24.02 16.06 20.11
CA ASP A 392 -23.84 16.68 21.42
C ASP A 392 -24.56 18.04 21.55
N VAL A 393 -24.86 18.42 22.80
CA VAL A 393 -25.59 19.64 23.15
C VAL A 393 -24.98 20.27 24.40
N ILE A 394 -24.52 21.51 24.27
CA ILE A 394 -23.99 22.28 25.40
C ILE A 394 -24.60 23.67 25.50
N PHE A 395 -24.56 24.24 26.71
CA PHE A 395 -25.03 25.59 26.99
C PHE A 395 -23.88 26.51 27.40
N ASP A 396 -23.90 27.76 26.94
CA ASP A 396 -23.04 28.80 27.51
C ASP A 396 -23.66 29.45 28.76
N ARG A 397 -22.97 30.45 29.31
CA ARG A 397 -23.42 31.19 30.51
C ARG A 397 -24.60 32.13 30.26
N HIS A 398 -24.99 32.32 29.01
CA HIS A 398 -26.11 33.17 28.61
C HIS A 398 -27.31 32.33 28.15
N ASP A 399 -27.32 31.03 28.45
CA ASP A 399 -28.32 30.05 28.01
C ASP A 399 -28.41 29.91 26.48
N ASN A 400 -27.35 30.22 25.73
CA ASN A 400 -27.28 29.85 24.31
C ASN A 400 -26.95 28.36 24.21
N LEU A 401 -27.69 27.64 23.36
CA LEU A 401 -27.50 26.21 23.10
C LEU A 401 -26.66 26.02 21.83
N TYR A 402 -25.64 25.17 21.91
CA TYR A 402 -24.76 24.82 20.80
C TYR A 402 -24.87 23.34 20.46
N THR A 403 -24.93 23.03 19.17
CA THR A 403 -24.97 21.65 18.68
C THR A 403 -24.43 21.54 17.25
N GLY A 404 -23.87 20.38 16.91
CA GLY A 404 -23.36 20.08 15.58
C GLY A 404 -24.46 19.68 14.58
N SER A 405 -24.15 19.82 13.29
CA SER A 405 -24.96 19.26 12.20
C SER A 405 -24.21 18.13 11.50
N ARG A 406 -24.96 17.23 10.85
CA ARG A 406 -24.42 16.19 9.98
C ARG A 406 -23.58 16.73 8.81
N HIS A 407 -23.77 18.00 8.45
CA HIS A 407 -23.05 18.68 7.39
C HIS A 407 -21.76 19.37 7.85
N GLY A 408 -21.45 19.34 9.15
CA GLY A 408 -20.26 19.98 9.70
C GLY A 408 -20.48 21.42 10.14
N ASP A 409 -21.73 21.84 10.33
CA ASP A 409 -22.06 23.15 10.88
C ASP A 409 -22.15 23.10 12.40
N ILE A 410 -21.82 24.21 13.05
CA ILE A 410 -22.08 24.44 14.47
C ILE A 410 -23.22 25.44 14.57
N ALA A 411 -24.38 24.97 15.05
CA ALA A 411 -25.56 25.78 15.23
C ALA A 411 -25.58 26.38 16.64
N ARG A 412 -25.95 27.66 16.73
CA ARG A 412 -26.21 28.37 17.99
C ARG A 412 -27.70 28.74 18.06
N TRP A 413 -28.39 28.26 19.08
CA TRP A 413 -29.80 28.51 19.36
C TRP A 413 -29.93 29.48 20.54
N LEU A 414 -30.81 30.47 20.40
CA LEU A 414 -30.90 31.58 21.33
C LEU A 414 -32.09 31.41 22.29
N PRO A 415 -31.92 31.73 23.59
CA PRO A 415 -32.99 31.68 24.58
C PRO A 415 -34.06 32.78 24.32
N PRO A 416 -35.20 32.72 25.03
CA PRO A 416 -35.61 31.71 26.02
C PRO A 416 -36.32 30.49 25.43
N ASP A 417 -36.77 30.57 24.18
CA ASP A 417 -37.64 29.57 23.54
C ASP A 417 -36.93 28.72 22.48
N TYR A 418 -35.66 29.03 22.17
CA TYR A 418 -34.84 28.33 21.19
C TYR A 418 -35.53 28.21 19.82
N GLN A 419 -36.30 29.23 19.42
CA GLN A 419 -36.87 29.31 18.06
C GLN A 419 -35.95 30.03 17.08
N ARG A 420 -35.05 30.89 17.59
CA ARG A 420 -34.07 31.62 16.79
C ARG A 420 -32.73 30.90 16.85
N TRP A 421 -32.10 30.75 15.69
CA TRP A 421 -30.80 30.10 15.58
C TRP A 421 -29.98 30.69 14.43
N GLU A 422 -28.68 30.42 14.47
CA GLU A 422 -27.74 30.76 13.42
C GLU A 422 -26.66 29.68 13.29
N VAL A 423 -26.02 29.62 12.12
CA VAL A 423 -24.77 28.86 11.96
C VAL A 423 -23.63 29.72 12.46
N LEU A 424 -23.03 29.34 13.59
CA LEU A 424 -21.87 30.03 14.16
C LEU A 424 -20.64 29.83 13.28
N ALA A 425 -20.41 28.60 12.83
CA ALA A 425 -19.27 28.24 12.01
C ALA A 425 -19.53 26.98 11.18
N HIS A 426 -18.85 26.86 10.04
CA HIS A 426 -18.78 25.64 9.25
C HIS A 426 -17.37 25.05 9.34
N ILE A 427 -17.24 23.85 9.91
CA ILE A 427 -15.96 23.14 10.09
C ILE A 427 -15.78 22.06 9.00
N GLY A 428 -16.88 21.44 8.56
CA GLY A 428 -16.87 20.20 7.79
C GLY A 428 -16.72 18.96 8.67
N GLY A 429 -16.70 17.78 8.06
CA GLY A 429 -16.66 16.51 8.80
C GLY A 429 -17.96 16.24 9.59
N SER A 430 -17.85 15.45 10.66
CA SER A 430 -18.96 15.20 11.59
C SER A 430 -18.56 15.68 12.98
N PRO A 431 -19.06 16.85 13.43
CA PRO A 431 -18.89 17.33 14.79
C PRO A 431 -19.60 16.39 15.76
N LEU A 432 -18.90 16.00 16.81
CA LEU A 432 -19.38 15.12 17.86
C LEU A 432 -19.34 15.90 19.19
N GLY A 433 -18.65 15.41 20.22
CA GLY A 433 -18.61 16.06 21.53
C GLY A 433 -17.97 17.45 21.53
N MET A 434 -18.45 18.28 22.46
CA MET A 434 -18.10 19.69 22.56
C MET A 434 -17.93 20.14 24.01
N ALA A 435 -17.00 21.08 24.25
CA ALA A 435 -16.86 21.73 25.55
C ALA A 435 -16.40 23.19 25.44
N LEU A 436 -16.95 24.06 26.29
CA LEU A 436 -16.55 25.46 26.39
C LEU A 436 -15.33 25.61 27.31
N ASP A 437 -14.30 26.29 26.81
CA ASP A 437 -13.17 26.71 27.66
C ASP A 437 -13.55 27.93 28.54
N ARG A 438 -12.63 28.32 29.43
CA ARG A 438 -12.84 29.46 30.33
C ARG A 438 -12.97 30.80 29.61
N GLN A 439 -12.45 30.89 28.39
CA GLN A 439 -12.53 32.06 27.52
C GLN A 439 -13.85 32.11 26.74
N GLY A 440 -14.64 31.03 26.78
CA GLY A 440 -15.88 30.89 26.04
C GLY A 440 -15.65 30.46 24.59
N HIS A 441 -14.50 29.86 24.25
CA HIS A 441 -14.32 29.21 22.96
C HIS A 441 -14.85 27.77 23.00
N LEU A 442 -15.45 27.34 21.91
CA LEU A 442 -16.04 26.03 21.76
C LEU A 442 -14.99 25.05 21.23
N ASN A 443 -14.60 24.06 22.03
CA ASN A 443 -13.69 23.00 21.60
C ASN A 443 -14.53 21.80 21.16
N ILE A 444 -14.19 21.20 20.02
CA ILE A 444 -15.07 20.28 19.29
C ILE A 444 -14.24 19.11 18.77
N CYS A 445 -14.67 17.89 19.06
CA CYS A 445 -14.16 16.70 18.40
C CYS A 445 -14.87 16.54 17.06
N VAL A 446 -14.11 16.35 15.99
CA VAL A 446 -14.63 16.17 14.64
C VAL A 446 -14.11 14.85 14.09
N ALA A 447 -15.02 13.93 13.84
CA ALA A 447 -14.71 12.62 13.30
C ALA A 447 -13.92 12.73 11.99
N GLY A 448 -12.83 11.96 11.87
CA GLY A 448 -11.91 11.96 10.73
C GLY A 448 -11.01 13.20 10.61
N MET A 449 -11.15 14.20 11.51
CA MET A 449 -10.42 15.47 11.41
C MET A 449 -9.62 15.81 12.68
N GLY A 450 -10.07 15.39 13.87
CA GLY A 450 -9.40 15.62 15.16
C GLY A 450 -10.09 16.68 16.02
N LEU A 451 -9.30 17.42 16.80
CA LEU A 451 -9.78 18.43 17.75
C LEU A 451 -9.70 19.84 17.15
N TYR A 452 -10.81 20.55 17.19
CA TYR A 452 -10.99 21.91 16.68
C TYR A 452 -11.45 22.85 17.78
N GLN A 453 -11.27 24.14 17.55
CA GLN A 453 -11.77 25.22 18.39
C GLN A 453 -12.49 26.24 17.51
N VAL A 454 -13.64 26.71 17.97
CA VAL A 454 -14.44 27.76 17.34
C VAL A 454 -14.57 28.92 18.32
N GLU A 455 -14.12 30.09 17.90
CA GLU A 455 -14.33 31.34 18.63
C GLU A 455 -15.78 31.83 18.40
N MET A 456 -16.31 32.61 19.34
CA MET A 456 -17.68 33.14 19.24
C MET A 456 -17.90 34.15 18.09
N ASN A 457 -16.83 34.53 17.39
CA ASN A 457 -16.87 35.32 16.14
C ASN A 457 -16.97 34.42 14.87
N GLY A 458 -17.03 33.09 15.02
CA GLY A 458 -17.08 32.11 13.94
C GLY A 458 -15.73 31.63 13.42
N THR A 459 -14.61 32.10 13.99
CA THR A 459 -13.26 31.69 13.56
C THR A 459 -12.98 30.24 13.96
N VAL A 460 -12.68 29.40 12.98
CA VAL A 460 -12.36 27.97 13.17
C VAL A 460 -10.85 27.77 13.20
N ARG A 461 -10.36 27.05 14.22
CA ARG A 461 -8.95 26.70 14.37
C ARG A 461 -8.78 25.23 14.69
N ARG A 462 -7.94 24.53 13.91
CA ARG A 462 -7.51 23.17 14.25
C ARG A 462 -6.52 23.21 15.41
N LEU A 463 -6.81 22.46 16.48
CA LEU A 463 -5.91 22.30 17.62
C LEU A 463 -4.94 21.13 17.40
N THR A 464 -5.45 19.97 16.98
CA THR A 464 -4.64 18.80 16.65
C THR A 464 -5.42 17.79 15.80
N ALA A 465 -4.72 17.02 14.97
CA ALA A 465 -5.25 15.87 14.22
C ALA A 465 -4.40 14.60 14.42
N GLU A 466 -3.31 14.73 15.19
CA GLU A 466 -2.28 13.70 15.32
C GLU A 466 -1.86 13.56 16.79
N THR A 467 -1.53 12.34 17.18
CA THR A 467 -0.94 11.99 18.47
C THR A 467 0.32 11.15 18.26
N ASN A 468 0.96 10.70 19.35
CA ASN A 468 2.15 9.87 19.27
C ASN A 468 1.86 8.49 18.63
N ARG A 469 2.65 8.13 17.62
CA ARG A 469 2.60 6.82 16.94
C ARG A 469 3.00 5.68 17.88
N SER A 470 2.32 4.54 17.75
CA SER A 470 2.75 3.28 18.37
C SER A 470 3.90 2.65 17.58
N LEU A 471 5.04 2.41 18.24
CA LEU A 471 6.27 1.91 17.60
C LEU A 471 6.09 0.55 16.90
N LEU A 472 5.23 -0.31 17.44
CA LEU A 472 5.00 -1.66 16.94
C LEU A 472 3.77 -1.77 16.02
N SER A 473 3.06 -0.67 15.75
CA SER A 473 1.87 -0.70 14.91
C SER A 473 2.24 -0.79 13.43
N ILE A 474 1.60 -1.72 12.72
CA ILE A 474 1.78 -1.95 11.29
C ILE A 474 1.12 -0.81 10.50
N ILE A 475 -0.08 -0.42 10.92
CA ILE A 475 -0.78 0.76 10.41
C ILE A 475 -0.34 1.99 11.21
N ASP A 476 -0.08 3.10 10.53
CA ASP A 476 0.23 4.34 11.22
C ASP A 476 -1.01 4.83 11.97
N ASP A 477 -0.94 4.79 13.31
CA ASP A 477 -2.01 5.14 14.23
C ASP A 477 -1.85 6.56 14.79
N SER A 478 -0.94 7.38 14.25
CA SER A 478 -0.76 8.77 14.70
C SER A 478 -1.95 9.66 14.33
N ASN A 479 -2.49 9.50 13.12
CA ASN A 479 -3.62 10.27 12.62
C ASN A 479 -4.91 9.79 13.28
N MET A 480 -5.70 10.74 13.80
CA MET A 480 -6.97 10.45 14.43
C MET A 480 -8.03 10.08 13.38
N LYS A 481 -8.79 9.02 13.67
CA LYS A 481 -9.85 8.50 12.80
C LYS A 481 -11.24 8.87 13.29
N LEU A 482 -11.50 8.72 14.58
CA LEU A 482 -12.82 8.98 15.16
C LEU A 482 -12.68 9.69 16.51
N ALA A 483 -12.23 10.95 16.49
CA ALA A 483 -12.26 11.80 17.67
C ALA A 483 -13.73 12.05 18.04
N ASP A 484 -14.13 11.68 19.26
CA ASP A 484 -15.52 11.45 19.63
C ASP A 484 -16.02 12.48 20.62
N ASP A 485 -15.68 12.35 21.91
CA ASP A 485 -16.11 13.26 22.97
C ASP A 485 -14.92 13.92 23.70
N LEU A 486 -15.15 15.04 24.39
CA LEU A 486 -14.12 15.76 25.13
C LEU A 486 -14.63 16.48 26.39
N ASP A 487 -13.73 16.67 27.35
CA ASP A 487 -13.94 17.60 28.46
C ASP A 487 -12.61 18.26 28.87
N ILE A 488 -12.71 19.40 29.56
CA ILE A 488 -11.61 20.31 29.86
C ILE A 488 -11.28 20.24 31.35
N ALA A 489 -10.05 19.81 31.66
CA ALA A 489 -9.55 19.75 33.02
C ALA A 489 -9.36 21.18 33.61
N PRO A 490 -9.32 21.32 34.94
CA PRO A 490 -9.22 22.62 35.60
C PRO A 490 -7.97 23.45 35.25
N ASP A 491 -6.90 22.83 34.77
CA ASP A 491 -5.67 23.49 34.31
C ASP A 491 -5.73 23.98 32.86
N GLY A 492 -6.83 23.69 32.16
CA GLY A 492 -7.08 23.97 30.74
C GLY A 492 -6.63 22.86 29.79
N THR A 493 -6.09 21.74 30.30
CA THR A 493 -5.79 20.57 29.47
C THR A 493 -7.09 19.97 28.94
N ILE A 494 -7.13 19.66 27.65
CA ILE A 494 -8.29 19.01 27.01
C ILE A 494 -8.03 17.51 26.96
N TYR A 495 -8.96 16.73 27.52
CA TYR A 495 -8.98 15.28 27.36
C TYR A 495 -10.11 14.91 26.42
N PHE A 496 -9.83 14.06 25.46
CA PHE A 496 -10.80 13.65 24.47
C PHE A 496 -10.61 12.19 24.07
N SER A 497 -11.68 11.55 23.65
CA SER A 497 -11.70 10.16 23.22
C SER A 497 -11.43 10.09 21.72
N GLU A 498 -10.76 9.01 21.34
CA GLU A 498 -10.86 8.49 19.99
C GLU A 498 -11.45 7.09 20.09
N ALA A 499 -12.70 6.95 19.67
CA ALA A 499 -13.48 5.73 19.82
C ALA A 499 -12.86 4.54 19.10
N THR A 500 -12.25 4.77 17.93
CA THR A 500 -11.51 3.73 17.20
C THR A 500 -10.39 4.33 16.38
N THR A 501 -9.25 3.63 16.33
CA THR A 501 -8.13 3.99 15.44
C THR A 501 -8.21 3.29 14.09
N ARG A 502 -9.25 2.47 13.85
CA ARG A 502 -9.35 1.56 12.69
C ARG A 502 -10.40 1.99 11.67
N PHE A 503 -11.52 2.54 12.12
CA PHE A 503 -12.67 2.88 11.30
C PHE A 503 -12.97 4.37 11.35
N GLU A 504 -13.65 4.89 10.34
CA GLU A 504 -14.08 6.28 10.22
C GLU A 504 -15.60 6.39 10.47
N MET A 505 -16.13 7.62 10.46
CA MET A 505 -17.54 7.87 10.76
C MET A 505 -18.54 7.14 9.84
N HIS A 506 -18.14 6.74 8.63
CA HIS A 506 -19.04 6.06 7.70
C HIS A 506 -19.04 4.53 7.84
N ASP A 507 -18.08 3.97 8.57
CA ASP A 507 -17.91 2.51 8.76
C ASP A 507 -17.65 2.11 10.22
N TRP A 508 -17.87 3.01 11.19
CA TRP A 508 -17.65 2.80 12.63
C TRP A 508 -18.40 1.58 13.20
N TYR A 509 -19.56 1.21 12.65
CA TYR A 509 -20.33 0.03 13.07
C TYR A 509 -19.55 -1.28 12.90
N SER A 510 -18.50 -1.28 12.05
CA SER A 510 -17.58 -2.41 11.92
C SER A 510 -16.76 -2.63 13.20
N ASP A 511 -16.53 -1.58 14.00
CA ASP A 511 -15.86 -1.67 15.29
C ASP A 511 -16.72 -2.44 16.30
N ALA A 512 -18.04 -2.24 16.30
CA ALA A 512 -18.96 -3.00 17.14
C ALA A 512 -18.91 -4.50 16.82
N LEU A 513 -18.84 -4.87 15.52
CA LEU A 513 -18.66 -6.26 15.10
C LEU A 513 -17.29 -6.81 15.50
N GLU A 514 -16.28 -5.95 15.61
CA GLU A 514 -14.96 -6.34 16.07
C GLU A 514 -14.91 -6.49 17.60
N SER A 515 -15.61 -5.64 18.34
CA SER A 515 -15.66 -5.60 19.82
C SER A 515 -14.26 -5.71 20.47
N ARG A 516 -13.22 -5.20 19.79
CA ARG A 516 -11.83 -5.29 20.20
C ARG A 516 -11.38 -3.93 20.70
N GLY A 517 -10.69 -3.91 21.85
CA GLY A 517 -10.12 -2.68 22.38
C GLY A 517 -9.06 -2.10 21.44
N ASN A 518 -9.42 -1.05 20.71
CA ASN A 518 -8.52 -0.30 19.82
C ASN A 518 -8.66 1.23 19.99
N GLY A 519 -9.64 1.68 20.78
CA GLY A 519 -9.83 3.09 21.10
C GLY A 519 -8.87 3.58 22.17
N ARG A 520 -8.86 4.90 22.38
CA ARG A 520 -7.91 5.57 23.28
C ARG A 520 -8.44 6.87 23.86
N ILE A 521 -7.87 7.28 24.99
CA ILE A 521 -8.02 8.64 25.53
C ILE A 521 -6.76 9.43 25.21
N ILE A 522 -6.95 10.66 24.76
CA ILE A 522 -5.91 11.56 24.31
C ILE A 522 -5.93 12.82 25.15
N ARG A 523 -4.75 13.35 25.44
CA ARG A 523 -4.52 14.58 26.16
C ARG A 523 -3.92 15.62 25.21
N TYR A 524 -4.56 16.77 25.07
CA TYR A 524 -4.03 17.95 24.42
C TYR A 524 -3.73 19.05 25.44
N ASP A 525 -2.51 19.58 25.41
CA ASP A 525 -2.11 20.72 26.24
C ASP A 525 -2.08 22.00 25.38
N PRO A 526 -3.01 22.95 25.57
CA PRO A 526 -3.05 24.18 24.78
C PRO A 526 -1.83 25.09 24.96
N LYS A 527 -1.13 25.00 26.10
CA LYS A 527 0.05 25.85 26.40
C LYS A 527 1.25 25.38 25.59
N THR A 528 1.48 24.07 25.53
CA THR A 528 2.61 23.48 24.81
C THR A 528 2.27 23.06 23.38
N ARG A 529 0.97 23.03 23.03
CA ARG A 529 0.41 22.49 21.78
C ARG A 529 0.83 21.05 21.52
N ARG A 530 1.03 20.28 22.58
CA ARG A 530 1.41 18.86 22.50
C ARG A 530 0.21 17.98 22.73
N THR A 531 0.09 16.97 21.87
CA THR A 531 -0.91 15.90 21.96
C THR A 531 -0.23 14.61 22.35
N ARG A 532 -0.81 13.85 23.28
CA ARG A 532 -0.35 12.50 23.60
C ARG A 532 -1.50 11.59 23.98
N THR A 533 -1.41 10.33 23.61
CA THR A 533 -2.29 9.28 24.08
C THR A 533 -1.96 8.92 25.52
N VAL A 534 -2.96 8.92 26.40
CA VAL A 534 -2.81 8.60 27.83
C VAL A 534 -3.35 7.22 28.20
N LEU A 535 -4.40 6.76 27.53
CA LEU A 535 -4.93 5.40 27.65
C LEU A 535 -5.06 4.75 26.28
N LYS A 536 -4.89 3.43 26.19
CA LYS A 536 -4.95 2.66 24.94
C LYS A 536 -5.75 1.38 25.12
N ASN A 537 -6.15 0.77 24.01
CA ASN A 537 -6.85 -0.51 23.95
C ASN A 537 -8.20 -0.48 24.69
N LEU A 538 -8.87 0.67 24.66
CA LEU A 538 -10.21 0.84 25.23
C LEU A 538 -11.25 0.33 24.23
N VAL A 539 -12.37 -0.17 24.76
CA VAL A 539 -13.45 -0.74 23.96
C VAL A 539 -14.43 0.37 23.60
N PHE A 540 -14.17 1.04 22.48
CA PHE A 540 -14.96 2.16 21.96
C PHE A 540 -15.24 3.21 23.04
N PRO A 541 -14.20 3.94 23.50
CA PRO A 541 -14.36 5.02 24.44
C PRO A 541 -15.15 6.14 23.77
N ASN A 542 -16.38 6.35 24.20
CA ASN A 542 -17.28 7.31 23.60
C ASN A 542 -17.29 8.58 24.46
N GLY A 543 -18.24 8.71 25.39
CA GLY A 543 -18.33 9.87 26.28
C GLY A 543 -17.15 10.05 27.25
N ILE A 544 -16.81 11.30 27.54
CA ILE A 544 -15.83 11.73 28.54
C ILE A 544 -16.41 12.85 29.40
N CYS A 545 -16.20 12.77 30.72
CA CYS A 545 -16.61 13.84 31.62
C CYS A 545 -15.68 13.97 32.82
N MET A 546 -15.26 15.20 33.12
CA MET A 546 -14.47 15.52 34.31
C MET A 546 -15.26 15.27 35.59
N SER A 547 -14.64 14.56 36.55
CA SER A 547 -15.25 14.34 37.85
C SER A 547 -15.14 15.57 38.75
N TYR A 548 -16.00 15.66 39.77
CA TYR A 548 -16.02 16.78 40.72
C TYR A 548 -14.77 16.87 41.60
N ASP A 549 -13.99 15.80 41.68
CA ASP A 549 -12.73 15.77 42.42
C ASP A 549 -11.61 16.59 41.75
N ASN A 550 -11.79 17.02 40.50
CA ASN A 550 -10.80 17.77 39.71
C ASN A 550 -9.47 17.02 39.47
N GLU A 551 -9.41 15.73 39.78
CA GLU A 551 -8.23 14.85 39.66
C GLU A 551 -8.48 13.66 38.72
N SER A 552 -9.75 13.40 38.37
CA SER A 552 -10.17 12.27 37.54
C SER A 552 -11.20 12.64 36.48
N LEU A 553 -11.30 11.80 35.46
CA LEU A 553 -12.36 11.84 34.45
C LEU A 553 -13.05 10.48 34.37
N LEU A 554 -14.35 10.50 34.07
CA LEU A 554 -15.14 9.35 33.69
C LEU A 554 -15.09 9.19 32.16
N PHE A 555 -15.12 7.95 31.68
CA PHE A 555 -15.30 7.64 30.28
C PHE A 555 -16.15 6.38 30.08
N ALA A 556 -16.94 6.37 29.02
CA ALA A 556 -17.83 5.27 28.67
C ALA A 556 -17.15 4.35 27.67
N GLU A 557 -17.20 3.04 27.89
CA GLU A 557 -16.80 2.05 26.90
C GLU A 557 -18.04 1.37 26.34
N SER A 558 -18.52 1.84 25.18
CA SER A 558 -19.82 1.47 24.62
C SER A 558 -19.95 -0.03 24.46
N TRP A 559 -19.05 -0.70 23.74
CA TRP A 559 -19.15 -2.16 23.51
C TRP A 559 -18.78 -3.01 24.74
N ALA A 560 -18.23 -2.40 25.80
CA ALA A 560 -18.00 -3.09 27.07
C ALA A 560 -19.15 -2.88 28.08
N CYS A 561 -20.18 -2.09 27.72
CA CYS A 561 -21.31 -1.75 28.58
C CYS A 561 -20.88 -1.31 29.98
N ARG A 562 -19.88 -0.42 30.08
CA ARG A 562 -19.35 0.02 31.37
C ARG A 562 -18.88 1.46 31.37
N ILE A 563 -18.78 2.00 32.58
CA ILE A 563 -18.22 3.32 32.85
C ILE A 563 -16.98 3.13 33.70
N SER A 564 -15.90 3.71 33.25
CA SER A 564 -14.59 3.65 33.89
C SER A 564 -14.18 5.06 34.32
N ARG A 565 -13.35 5.16 35.35
CA ARG A 565 -12.71 6.40 35.79
C ARG A 565 -11.22 6.30 35.57
N TYR A 566 -10.63 7.36 35.04
CA TYR A 566 -9.18 7.55 34.93
C TYR A 566 -8.72 8.70 35.81
N TYR A 567 -7.74 8.45 36.67
CA TYR A 567 -7.13 9.46 37.52
C TYR A 567 -5.95 10.11 36.80
N PHE A 568 -6.10 11.35 36.36
CA PHE A 568 -5.02 12.09 35.68
C PHE A 568 -4.13 12.88 36.64
N ASP A 569 -4.57 13.09 37.88
CA ASP A 569 -3.79 13.69 38.96
C ASP A 569 -4.06 13.02 40.32
N GLY A 570 -3.47 13.57 41.39
CA GLY A 570 -3.66 13.06 42.75
C GLY A 570 -2.87 11.78 43.07
N PRO A 571 -3.14 11.14 44.22
CA PRO A 571 -2.39 9.96 44.68
C PRO A 571 -2.62 8.70 43.81
N LYS A 572 -3.77 8.60 43.13
CA LYS A 572 -4.13 7.49 42.23
C LYS A 572 -3.73 7.73 40.77
N LYS A 573 -2.91 8.75 40.49
CA LYS A 573 -2.56 9.17 39.13
C LYS A 573 -2.07 7.99 38.26
N GLY A 574 -2.71 7.82 37.10
CA GLY A 574 -2.43 6.75 36.15
C GLY A 574 -3.32 5.52 36.30
N GLU A 575 -4.08 5.40 37.39
CA GLU A 575 -4.98 4.27 37.62
C GLU A 575 -6.30 4.42 36.85
N VAL A 576 -6.85 3.27 36.47
CA VAL A 576 -8.19 3.15 35.87
C VAL A 576 -9.02 2.22 36.73
N GLU A 577 -10.20 2.68 37.17
CA GLU A 577 -11.17 1.88 37.94
C GLU A 577 -12.49 1.77 37.17
N VAL A 578 -13.12 0.58 37.17
CA VAL A 578 -14.49 0.43 36.64
C VAL A 578 -15.46 0.87 37.72
N VAL A 579 -16.24 1.91 37.44
CA VAL A 579 -17.19 2.51 38.40
C VAL A 579 -18.56 1.88 38.28
N ILE A 580 -19.04 1.68 37.04
CA ILE A 580 -20.33 1.04 36.77
C ILE A 580 -20.10 -0.07 35.74
N PRO A 581 -20.10 -1.34 36.16
CA PRO A 581 -20.02 -2.47 35.26
C PRO A 581 -21.42 -2.87 34.73
N ASN A 582 -21.46 -3.55 33.59
CA ASN A 582 -22.62 -4.32 33.09
C ASN A 582 -23.90 -3.49 32.89
N LEU A 583 -23.78 -2.31 32.31
CA LEU A 583 -24.95 -1.52 31.94
C LEU A 583 -25.89 -2.30 31.01
N PRO A 584 -27.21 -2.12 31.13
CA PRO A 584 -28.21 -2.80 30.32
C PRO A 584 -28.27 -2.31 28.86
N GLY A 585 -27.44 -1.33 28.50
CA GLY A 585 -27.29 -0.78 27.16
C GLY A 585 -25.87 -0.29 26.93
N TYR A 586 -25.59 0.18 25.72
CA TYR A 586 -24.30 0.75 25.35
C TYR A 586 -24.24 2.20 25.85
N PRO A 587 -23.36 2.53 26.81
CA PRO A 587 -23.19 3.91 27.25
C PRO A 587 -22.58 4.75 26.14
N ASP A 588 -22.96 6.02 26.12
CA ASP A 588 -22.58 7.02 25.11
C ASP A 588 -21.98 8.25 25.82
N ASN A 589 -22.36 9.47 25.43
CA ASN A 589 -21.95 10.72 26.09
C ASN A 589 -22.24 10.74 27.60
N ILE A 590 -21.30 11.33 28.36
CA ILE A 590 -21.40 11.53 29.81
C ILE A 590 -21.51 13.01 30.09
N ASN A 591 -22.51 13.43 30.86
CA ASN A 591 -22.62 14.83 31.25
C ASN A 591 -22.79 15.00 32.75
N ARG A 592 -22.34 16.15 33.27
CA ARG A 592 -22.61 16.54 34.67
C ARG A 592 -24.04 17.05 34.79
N ALA A 593 -24.79 16.47 35.71
CA ALA A 593 -26.06 17.02 36.15
C ALA A 593 -25.82 18.24 37.06
N SER A 594 -26.82 19.11 37.11
CA SER A 594 -26.82 20.36 37.87
C SER A 594 -26.78 20.17 39.40
N ASP A 595 -27.09 18.96 39.89
CA ASP A 595 -27.13 18.60 41.31
C ASP A 595 -25.82 17.99 41.85
N GLY A 596 -24.79 17.85 41.02
CA GLY A 596 -23.54 17.21 41.43
C GLY A 596 -23.44 15.72 41.09
N CYS A 597 -24.43 15.11 40.44
CA CYS A 597 -24.34 13.76 39.90
C CYS A 597 -23.92 13.79 38.42
N SER A 598 -23.28 12.75 37.89
CA SER A 598 -23.10 12.59 36.44
C SER A 598 -24.31 11.84 35.87
N GLY A 599 -25.01 12.43 34.89
CA GLY A 599 -26.16 11.85 34.20
C GLY A 599 -25.79 11.30 32.81
N TRP A 600 -26.64 10.42 32.30
CA TRP A 600 -26.51 9.75 31.01
C TRP A 600 -27.84 9.93 30.25
N PRO A 601 -27.84 10.30 28.97
CA PRO A 601 -29.05 10.29 28.15
C PRO A 601 -29.66 8.89 28.00
#